data_AF-A0AAV2B1T0-F1
#
_entry.id   AF-A0AAV2B1T0-F1
#
_cell.length_a   1.000
_cell.length_b   1.000
_cell.length_c   1.000
_cell.angle_alpha   90.00
_cell.angle_beta   90.00
_cell.angle_gamma   90.00
#
_symmetry.space_group_name_H-M   'P 1'
#
loop_
_entity.id
_entity.type
_entity.pdbx_description
1 polymer ?
#
loop_
_entity_poly.entity_id
_entity_poly.type
_entity_poly.pdbx_seq_one_letter_code
_entity_poly.pdbx_strand_id
1 'polypeptide(L)'
;MADESSKDAKSYFSKRVKERKHYTEDCLQDEEIEGRRMFSVEEKLTCDGFESCFVDEMRGEDFNLKYLQEHGFVKPVLFKEKAGLGMRMPSANFTVNDVRQCVGSRRVLDVMDVTTQKDIEMTMKDWCRYFENPNRDQLLNVISLEFSHTRLENYVESPTLVCELKYYLKYNYLKLIFSLACVFYNIIHLFKHNGLPILV
;
A
#
# COMPACT_ATOMS: atom_id res chain seq x y z
N MET A 1 -21.82 -59.20 4.47
CA MET A 1 -21.15 -58.63 3.28
C MET A 1 -21.68 -57.21 3.16
N ALA A 2 -20.99 -56.23 3.76
CA ALA A 2 -19.93 -55.43 3.11
C ALA A 2 -20.46 -54.84 1.79
N ASP A 3 -20.63 -53.53 1.64
CA ASP A 3 -19.56 -52.54 1.70
C ASP A 3 -20.07 -51.10 1.94
N GLU A 4 -19.22 -50.29 2.56
CA GLU A 4 -19.33 -48.87 2.83
C GLU A 4 -19.17 -48.03 1.55
N SER A 5 -19.86 -46.89 1.46
CA SER A 5 -19.26 -45.74 0.79
C SER A 5 -19.79 -44.44 1.38
N SER A 6 -18.93 -43.83 2.20
CA SER A 6 -19.03 -42.50 2.81
C SER A 6 -19.34 -41.41 1.78
N LYS A 7 -20.43 -40.66 1.98
CA LYS A 7 -20.69 -39.43 1.24
C LYS A 7 -19.97 -38.28 1.94
N ASP A 8 -18.79 -37.93 1.42
CA ASP A 8 -18.01 -36.78 1.86
C ASP A 8 -18.80 -35.47 1.71
N ALA A 9 -19.06 -34.83 2.85
CA ALA A 9 -19.62 -33.49 2.93
C ALA A 9 -18.56 -32.46 2.50
N LYS A 10 -18.55 -32.08 1.22
CA LYS A 10 -17.76 -30.94 0.74
C LYS A 10 -18.43 -29.63 1.17
N SER A 11 -17.99 -29.11 2.31
CA SER A 11 -18.27 -27.75 2.77
C SER A 11 -17.69 -26.76 1.75
N TYR A 12 -18.56 -26.19 0.91
CA TYR A 12 -18.21 -25.07 0.04
C TYR A 12 -17.99 -23.86 0.93
N PHE A 13 -16.73 -23.59 1.29
CA PHE A 13 -16.32 -22.33 1.87
C PHE A 13 -16.61 -21.22 0.83
N SER A 14 -17.79 -20.61 0.94
CA SER A 14 -18.15 -19.41 0.20
C SER A 14 -17.10 -18.34 0.47
N LYS A 15 -16.25 -18.09 -0.52
CA LYS A 15 -15.37 -16.93 -0.54
C LYS A 15 -16.28 -15.71 -0.57
N ARG A 16 -16.50 -15.07 0.59
CA ARG A 16 -17.14 -13.75 0.62
C ARG A 16 -16.32 -12.83 -0.27
N VAL A 17 -16.86 -12.54 -1.45
CA VAL A 17 -16.46 -11.42 -2.28
C VAL A 17 -16.58 -10.20 -1.37
N LYS A 18 -15.45 -9.56 -1.10
CA LYS A 18 -15.43 -8.29 -0.36
C LYS A 18 -16.11 -7.29 -1.28
N GLU A 19 -17.36 -6.95 -0.98
CA GLU A 19 -18.11 -5.94 -1.74
C GLU A 19 -17.25 -4.68 -1.82
N ARG A 20 -17.05 -4.19 -3.06
CA ARG A 20 -16.39 -2.90 -3.30
C ARG A 20 -17.15 -1.85 -2.50
N LYS A 21 -16.43 -1.07 -1.72
CA LYS A 21 -17.01 0.11 -1.08
C LYS A 21 -17.35 1.08 -2.20
N HIS A 22 -18.61 1.12 -2.59
CA HIS A 22 -19.15 2.14 -3.46
C HIS A 22 -19.12 3.44 -2.65
N TYR A 23 -18.18 4.33 -2.94
CA TYR A 23 -18.35 5.72 -2.53
C TYR A 23 -19.60 6.21 -3.26
N THR A 24 -20.59 6.67 -2.50
CA THR A 24 -21.88 7.13 -3.01
C THR A 24 -21.65 8.21 -4.08
N GLU A 25 -22.14 7.96 -5.29
CA GLU A 25 -22.10 8.85 -6.47
C GLU A 25 -22.90 10.15 -6.28
N ASP A 26 -23.61 10.33 -5.17
CA ASP A 26 -24.58 11.41 -4.94
C ASP A 26 -23.97 12.78 -4.56
N CYS A 27 -22.65 12.99 -4.63
CA CYS A 27 -22.03 14.26 -4.21
C CYS A 27 -21.14 14.96 -5.25
N LEU A 28 -20.97 14.42 -6.45
CA LEU A 28 -20.11 15.02 -7.48
C LEU A 28 -20.85 15.09 -8.82
N GLN A 29 -21.81 16.03 -8.93
CA GLN A 29 -22.28 16.46 -10.25
C GLN A 29 -21.14 17.18 -10.97
N ASP A 30 -20.54 16.49 -11.95
CA ASP A 30 -20.13 16.97 -13.28
C ASP A 30 -19.47 18.36 -13.42
N GLU A 31 -18.62 18.77 -12.48
CA GLU A 31 -17.45 19.55 -12.88
C GLU A 31 -16.31 18.55 -13.06
N GLU A 32 -16.10 18.13 -14.31
CA GLU A 32 -14.86 17.49 -14.73
C GLU A 32 -13.74 18.37 -14.17
N ILE A 33 -13.07 17.90 -13.12
CA ILE A 33 -11.96 18.64 -12.50
C ILE A 33 -11.00 18.87 -13.64
N GLU A 34 -11.00 20.09 -14.15
CA GLU A 34 -10.15 20.48 -15.26
C GLU A 34 -8.75 20.34 -14.68
N GLY A 35 -8.10 19.20 -14.96
CA GLY A 35 -6.86 18.73 -14.32
C GLY A 35 -5.64 19.62 -14.55
N ARG A 36 -5.88 20.87 -14.98
CA ARG A 36 -4.95 21.98 -14.91
C ARG A 36 -4.60 22.24 -13.46
N ARG A 37 -3.47 21.69 -13.06
CA ARG A 37 -2.75 22.10 -11.84
C ARG A 37 -2.63 23.63 -11.86
N MET A 38 -3.35 24.30 -10.94
CA MET A 38 -3.29 25.76 -10.79
C MET A 38 -1.96 26.23 -10.17
N PHE A 39 -1.15 25.29 -9.69
CA PHE A 39 0.16 25.53 -9.09
C PHE A 39 1.21 24.63 -9.75
N SER A 40 2.47 25.09 -9.74
CA SER A 40 3.60 24.28 -10.18
C SER A 40 4.03 23.33 -9.07
N VAL A 41 4.06 22.02 -9.36
CA VAL A 41 4.55 21.02 -8.41
C VAL A 41 6.04 21.21 -8.15
N GLU A 42 6.82 21.54 -9.18
CA GLU A 42 8.26 21.82 -9.06
C GLU A 42 8.52 22.99 -8.11
N GLU A 43 7.71 24.05 -8.21
CA GLU A 43 7.78 25.19 -7.28
C GLU A 43 7.49 24.72 -5.84
N LYS A 44 6.48 23.88 -5.62
CA LYS A 44 6.17 23.39 -4.27
C LYS A 44 7.22 22.43 -3.70
N LEU A 45 7.89 21.65 -4.54
CA LEU A 45 8.97 20.76 -4.13
C LEU A 45 10.27 21.50 -3.77
N THR A 46 10.49 22.68 -4.36
CA THR A 46 11.69 23.49 -4.15
C THR A 46 11.47 24.68 -3.22
N CYS A 47 10.23 24.92 -2.79
CA CYS A 47 9.87 26.03 -1.92
C CYS A 47 10.19 25.73 -0.46
N ASP A 48 10.95 26.63 0.18
CA ASP A 48 11.29 26.58 1.60
C ASP A 48 10.09 26.89 2.53
N GLY A 49 8.92 27.21 1.96
CA GLY A 49 7.70 27.51 2.70
C GLY A 49 7.12 26.34 3.50
N PHE A 50 7.65 25.12 3.33
CA PHE A 50 7.22 23.90 4.02
C PHE A 50 8.29 23.31 4.96
N GLU A 51 9.29 24.09 5.38
CA GLU A 51 10.40 23.66 6.26
C GLU A 51 10.02 23.26 7.69
N SER A 52 8.75 23.35 8.07
CA SER A 52 8.26 23.00 9.40
C SER A 52 8.59 21.54 9.77
N CYS A 53 9.43 21.36 10.80
CA CYS A 53 9.81 20.06 11.32
C CYS A 53 8.67 19.46 12.16
N PHE A 54 7.75 18.75 11.50
CA PHE A 54 6.62 18.06 12.14
C PHE A 54 6.87 16.58 12.45
N VAL A 55 8.07 16.08 12.13
CA VAL A 55 8.40 14.65 12.17
C VAL A 55 9.52 14.42 13.17
N ASP A 56 9.36 13.44 14.04
CA ASP A 56 10.42 13.04 14.97
C ASP A 56 11.27 11.95 14.31
N GLU A 57 12.58 12.16 14.23
CA GLU A 57 13.52 11.12 13.77
C GLU A 57 13.91 10.20 14.91
N MET A 58 13.94 8.89 14.66
CA MET A 58 14.29 7.90 15.68
C MET A 58 14.96 6.66 15.07
N ARG A 59 15.78 5.96 15.87
CA ARG A 59 16.34 4.65 15.50
C ARG A 59 15.30 3.56 15.75
N GLY A 60 15.28 2.52 14.92
CA GLY A 60 14.26 1.46 15.07
C GLY A 60 14.27 0.76 16.44
N GLU A 61 15.44 0.64 17.07
CA GLU A 61 15.62 0.05 18.41
C GLU A 61 14.88 0.83 19.52
N ASP A 62 14.76 2.14 19.36
CA ASP A 62 14.12 3.03 20.34
C ASP A 62 12.59 3.04 20.18
N PHE A 63 12.07 2.55 19.03
CA PHE A 63 10.64 2.49 18.77
C PHE A 63 10.01 1.20 19.27
N ASN A 64 9.57 1.23 20.53
CA ASN A 64 8.98 0.10 21.22
C ASN A 64 7.74 0.49 22.04
N LEU A 65 7.09 -0.49 22.65
CA LEU A 65 5.84 -0.26 23.40
C LEU A 65 6.04 0.70 24.59
N LYS A 66 7.19 0.65 25.25
CA LYS A 66 7.53 1.57 26.36
C LYS A 66 7.56 3.01 25.86
N TYR A 67 8.26 3.27 24.75
CA TYR A 67 8.29 4.60 24.14
C TYR A 67 6.88 5.13 23.85
N LEU A 68 6.01 4.30 23.25
CA LEU A 68 4.63 4.67 22.94
C LEU A 68 3.77 4.93 24.18
N GLN A 69 3.99 4.20 25.27
CA GLN A 69 3.26 4.42 26.52
C GLN A 69 3.68 5.72 27.21
N GLU A 70 4.96 6.06 27.16
CA GLU A 70 5.53 7.26 27.80
C GLU A 70 5.24 8.54 27.01
N HIS A 71 5.34 8.48 25.68
CA HIS A 71 5.27 9.66 24.80
C HIS A 71 4.01 9.72 23.94
N GLY A 72 3.25 8.62 23.86
CA GLY A 72 2.15 8.48 22.91
C GLY A 72 2.64 8.32 21.46
N PHE A 73 1.70 8.42 20.52
CA PHE A 73 1.98 8.50 19.08
C PHE A 73 1.30 9.74 18.49
N VAL A 74 1.82 10.91 18.84
CA VAL A 74 1.20 12.22 18.53
C VAL A 74 1.78 12.91 17.29
N LYS A 75 2.99 12.52 16.88
CA LYS A 75 3.67 13.02 15.69
C LYS A 75 4.09 11.87 14.79
N PRO A 76 4.18 12.07 13.46
CA PRO A 76 4.83 11.12 12.57
C PRO A 76 6.27 10.88 13.00
N VAL A 77 6.71 9.62 12.87
CA VAL A 77 8.08 9.21 13.18
C VAL A 77 8.77 8.76 11.90
N LEU A 78 9.96 9.29 11.65
CA LEU A 78 10.81 8.93 10.51
C LEU A 78 11.95 8.01 10.93
N PHE A 79 12.06 6.89 10.22
CA PHE A 79 13.18 5.96 10.32
C PHE A 79 14.01 6.02 9.04
N LYS A 80 15.27 6.46 9.16
CA LYS A 80 16.22 6.48 8.02
C LYS A 80 16.69 5.08 7.63
N GLU A 81 16.69 4.17 8.60
CA GLU A 81 17.12 2.79 8.43
C GLU A 81 16.06 1.82 8.95
N LYS A 82 15.95 0.66 8.28
CA LYS A 82 15.05 -0.42 8.72
C LYS A 82 15.56 -1.21 9.93
N ALA A 83 16.82 -1.02 10.31
CA ALA A 83 17.45 -1.73 11.42
C ALA A 83 16.71 -1.44 12.74
N GLY A 84 16.50 -2.47 13.56
CA GLY A 84 15.78 -2.36 14.84
C GLY A 84 14.24 -2.40 14.75
N LEU A 85 13.63 -2.19 13.58
CA LEU A 85 12.16 -2.19 13.44
C LEU A 85 11.53 -3.60 13.44
N GLY A 86 12.33 -4.64 13.21
CA GLY A 86 11.82 -6.01 12.97
C GLY A 86 11.01 -6.15 11.68
N MET A 87 11.08 -5.17 10.78
CA MET A 87 10.42 -5.18 9.48
C MET A 87 11.19 -6.06 8.48
N ARG A 88 10.46 -6.83 7.67
CA ARG A 88 11.03 -7.54 6.51
C ARG A 88 10.48 -6.93 5.22
N MET A 89 11.38 -6.71 4.27
CA MET A 89 11.05 -6.25 2.92
C MET A 89 11.82 -7.12 1.90
N PRO A 90 11.32 -7.23 0.65
CA PRO A 90 12.06 -7.84 -0.45
C PRO A 90 13.44 -7.19 -0.68
N SER A 91 14.28 -7.86 -1.46
CA SER A 91 15.58 -7.32 -1.87
C SER A 91 15.41 -6.06 -2.73
N ALA A 92 16.44 -5.22 -2.80
CA ALA A 92 16.42 -4.00 -3.62
C ALA A 92 16.22 -4.26 -5.13
N ASN A 93 16.49 -5.49 -5.58
CA ASN A 93 16.31 -5.92 -6.97
C ASN A 93 14.88 -6.41 -7.27
N PHE A 94 13.96 -6.34 -6.30
CA PHE A 94 12.58 -6.78 -6.46
C PHE A 94 11.80 -5.84 -7.39
N THR A 95 11.18 -6.40 -8.42
CA THR A 95 10.58 -5.63 -9.53
C THR A 95 9.05 -5.68 -9.54
N VAL A 96 8.41 -4.82 -10.35
CA VAL A 96 6.96 -4.90 -10.60
C VAL A 96 6.56 -6.23 -11.25
N ASN A 97 7.44 -6.84 -12.03
CA ASN A 97 7.22 -8.18 -12.57
C ASN A 97 7.18 -9.24 -11.45
N ASP A 98 8.00 -9.13 -10.41
CA ASP A 98 7.97 -10.03 -9.26
C ASP A 98 6.69 -9.85 -8.45
N VAL A 99 6.21 -8.61 -8.28
CA VAL A 99 4.88 -8.31 -7.72
C VAL A 99 3.81 -9.03 -8.54
N ARG A 100 3.82 -8.90 -9.87
CA ARG A 100 2.87 -9.58 -10.77
C ARG A 100 2.90 -11.10 -10.60
N GLN A 101 4.08 -11.70 -10.46
CA GLN A 101 4.21 -13.14 -10.23
C GLN A 101 3.63 -13.56 -8.87
N CYS A 102 3.86 -12.77 -7.82
CA CYS A 102 3.38 -13.08 -6.46
C CYS A 102 1.86 -12.89 -6.29
N VAL A 103 1.33 -11.78 -6.83
CA VAL A 103 -0.08 -11.37 -6.74
C VAL A 103 -0.96 -12.10 -7.78
N GLY A 104 -0.40 -12.39 -8.95
CA GLY A 104 -1.07 -13.08 -10.06
C GLY A 104 -1.51 -12.14 -11.17
N SER A 105 -1.19 -12.50 -12.41
CA SER A 105 -1.37 -11.67 -13.61
C SER A 105 -2.81 -11.22 -13.89
N ARG A 106 -3.81 -12.04 -13.50
CA ARG A 106 -5.24 -11.75 -13.73
C ARG A 106 -5.91 -10.97 -12.60
N ARG A 107 -5.18 -10.66 -11.52
CA ARG A 107 -5.72 -9.84 -10.42
C ARG A 107 -6.08 -8.47 -10.99
N VAL A 108 -7.35 -8.08 -10.84
CA VAL A 108 -7.80 -6.72 -11.15
C VAL A 108 -7.30 -5.78 -10.05
N LEU A 109 -6.76 -4.65 -10.46
CA LEU A 109 -6.31 -3.55 -9.62
C LEU A 109 -7.26 -2.37 -9.80
N ASP A 110 -7.44 -1.63 -8.72
CA ASP A 110 -8.01 -0.29 -8.77
C ASP A 110 -6.82 0.67 -9.00
N VAL A 111 -6.83 1.35 -10.15
CA VAL A 111 -5.78 2.23 -10.63
C VAL A 111 -6.39 3.63 -10.78
N MET A 112 -5.66 4.68 -10.44
CA MET A 112 -6.16 6.04 -10.58
C MET A 112 -5.37 6.78 -11.64
N ASP A 113 -6.07 7.46 -12.55
CA ASP A 113 -5.46 8.47 -13.41
C ASP A 113 -5.26 9.74 -12.59
N VAL A 114 -3.99 10.07 -12.32
CA VAL A 114 -3.61 11.20 -11.46
C VAL A 114 -4.07 12.54 -12.04
N THR A 115 -4.20 12.64 -13.37
CA THR A 115 -4.56 13.90 -14.02
C THR A 115 -6.05 14.17 -13.92
N THR A 116 -6.87 13.14 -14.15
CA THR A 116 -8.33 13.28 -14.17
C THR A 116 -8.98 12.91 -12.83
N GLN A 117 -8.21 12.32 -11.91
CA GLN A 117 -8.71 11.73 -10.66
C GLN A 117 -9.79 10.65 -10.88
N LYS A 118 -9.87 10.09 -12.09
CA LYS A 118 -10.82 9.01 -12.43
C LYS A 118 -10.21 7.65 -12.08
N ASP A 119 -11.03 6.81 -11.46
CA ASP A 119 -10.70 5.42 -11.20
C ASP A 119 -10.83 4.59 -12.48
N ILE A 120 -9.83 3.75 -12.74
CA ILE A 120 -9.80 2.79 -13.84
C ILE A 120 -9.42 1.42 -13.29
N GLU A 121 -9.90 0.38 -13.96
CA GLU A 121 -9.58 -1.00 -13.61
C GLU A 121 -8.68 -1.63 -14.66
N MET A 122 -7.62 -2.30 -14.23
CA MET A 122 -6.80 -3.10 -15.12
C MET A 122 -6.18 -4.28 -14.40
N THR A 123 -5.67 -5.25 -15.16
CA THR A 123 -5.03 -6.42 -14.57
C THR A 123 -3.60 -6.10 -14.10
N MET A 124 -3.05 -6.85 -13.14
CA MET A 124 -1.61 -6.76 -12.79
C MET A 124 -0.70 -6.96 -14.00
N LYS A 125 -1.13 -7.73 -15.00
CA LYS A 125 -0.36 -7.89 -16.24
C LYS A 125 -0.28 -6.59 -17.02
N ASP A 126 -1.41 -5.90 -17.17
CA ASP A 126 -1.49 -4.64 -17.91
C ASP A 126 -0.79 -3.52 -17.15
N TRP A 127 -0.95 -3.47 -15.82
CA TRP A 127 -0.18 -2.57 -14.96
C TRP A 127 1.33 -2.77 -15.11
N CYS A 128 1.80 -4.03 -15.06
CA CYS A 128 3.22 -4.36 -15.25
C CYS A 128 3.71 -3.88 -16.62
N ARG A 129 2.93 -4.09 -17.68
CA ARG A 129 3.26 -3.61 -19.03
C ARG A 129 3.31 -2.08 -19.11
N TYR A 130 2.34 -1.40 -18.51
CA TYR A 130 2.31 0.06 -18.42
C TYR A 130 3.54 0.58 -17.66
N PHE A 131 3.90 -0.03 -16.54
CA PHE A 131 5.04 0.36 -15.73
C PHE A 131 6.38 0.10 -16.44
N GLU A 132 6.52 -0.97 -17.20
CA GLU A 132 7.76 -1.28 -17.93
C GLU A 132 7.89 -0.47 -19.24
N ASN A 133 6.82 0.19 -19.70
CA ASN A 133 6.86 1.02 -20.90
C ASN A 133 7.61 2.34 -20.62
N PRO A 134 8.68 2.68 -21.37
CA PRO A 134 9.39 3.95 -21.22
C PRO A 134 8.57 5.15 -21.71
N ASN A 135 7.64 4.95 -22.64
CA ASN A 135 6.78 6.00 -23.20
C ASN A 135 5.37 5.84 -22.62
N ARG A 136 5.08 6.56 -21.53
CA ARG A 136 3.78 6.50 -20.84
C ARG A 136 2.97 7.74 -21.16
N ASP A 137 1.81 7.54 -21.78
CA ASP A 137 0.91 8.65 -22.18
C ASP A 137 0.02 9.14 -21.03
N GLN A 138 -0.20 8.29 -20.03
CA GLN A 138 -1.03 8.59 -18.85
C GLN A 138 -0.19 8.49 -17.57
N LEU A 139 -0.51 9.33 -16.59
CA LEU A 139 0.07 9.27 -15.25
C LEU A 139 -0.86 8.47 -14.33
N LEU A 140 -0.58 7.18 -14.20
CA LEU A 140 -1.39 6.26 -13.40
C LEU A 140 -0.70 5.89 -12.08
N ASN A 141 -1.49 5.70 -11.03
CA ASN A 141 -1.03 5.22 -9.73
C ASN A 141 -1.82 3.99 -9.24
N VAL A 142 -1.20 3.19 -8.36
CA VAL A 142 -1.87 2.12 -7.61
C VAL A 142 -1.51 2.28 -6.15
N ILE A 143 -2.49 2.64 -5.32
CA ILE A 143 -2.31 2.87 -3.87
C ILE A 143 -3.11 1.92 -2.98
N SER A 144 -3.97 1.09 -3.57
CA SER A 144 -4.94 0.24 -2.86
C SER A 144 -4.64 -1.26 -2.99
N LEU A 145 -3.44 -1.63 -3.46
CA LEU A 145 -3.06 -3.04 -3.61
C LEU A 145 -2.93 -3.74 -2.26
N GLU A 146 -3.94 -4.54 -1.92
CA GLU A 146 -3.96 -5.44 -0.77
C GLU A 146 -3.43 -6.82 -1.20
N PHE A 147 -2.43 -7.35 -0.49
CA PHE A 147 -1.68 -8.55 -0.90
C PHE A 147 -1.49 -9.62 0.20
N SER A 148 -2.12 -9.49 1.37
CA SER A 148 -2.06 -10.45 2.49
C SER A 148 -2.75 -11.79 2.24
N HIS A 149 -3.25 -12.01 1.02
CA HIS A 149 -3.79 -13.29 0.56
C HIS A 149 -3.09 -13.75 -0.73
N THR A 150 -1.83 -13.34 -0.89
CA THR A 150 -1.00 -13.66 -2.05
C THR A 150 0.36 -14.16 -1.58
N ARG A 151 1.16 -14.73 -2.49
CA ARG A 151 2.52 -15.18 -2.14
C ARG A 151 3.42 -14.04 -1.67
N LEU A 152 3.08 -12.78 -1.99
CA LEU A 152 3.84 -11.59 -1.62
C LEU A 152 3.89 -11.39 -0.10
N GLU A 153 2.90 -11.88 0.64
CA GLU A 153 2.85 -11.79 2.11
C GLU A 153 4.10 -12.38 2.78
N ASN A 154 4.71 -13.42 2.18
CA ASN A 154 5.87 -14.09 2.76
C ASN A 154 7.14 -13.21 2.68
N TYR A 155 7.15 -12.22 1.80
CA TYR A 155 8.29 -11.34 1.57
C TYR A 155 8.21 -10.03 2.37
N VAL A 156 7.05 -9.68 2.91
CA VAL A 156 6.81 -8.42 3.60
C VAL A 156 6.27 -8.69 5.00
N GLU A 157 6.95 -8.16 6.01
CA GLU A 157 6.46 -8.17 7.38
C GLU A 157 6.50 -6.75 7.94
N SER A 158 5.39 -6.31 8.51
CA SER A 158 5.30 -5.01 9.19
C SER A 158 6.24 -4.95 10.40
N PRO A 159 6.64 -3.75 10.86
CA PRO A 159 7.45 -3.60 12.06
C PRO A 159 6.85 -4.33 13.28
N THR A 160 7.70 -4.89 14.15
CA THR A 160 7.29 -5.71 15.31
C THR A 160 6.25 -4.99 16.17
N LEU A 161 6.48 -3.70 16.46
CA LEU A 161 5.57 -2.91 17.28
C LEU A 161 4.16 -2.79 16.67
N VAL A 162 4.07 -2.67 15.34
CA VAL A 162 2.77 -2.64 14.64
C VAL A 162 2.05 -3.98 14.80
N CYS A 163 2.79 -5.09 14.72
CA CYS A 163 2.25 -6.43 14.95
C CYS A 163 1.76 -6.63 16.39
N GLU A 164 2.52 -6.17 17.38
CA GLU A 164 2.14 -6.20 18.80
C GLU A 164 0.88 -5.37 19.05
N LEU A 165 0.87 -4.12 18.62
CA LEU A 165 -0.30 -3.24 18.75
C LEU A 165 -1.54 -3.82 18.07
N LYS A 166 -1.39 -4.44 16.89
CA LYS A 166 -2.50 -5.11 16.19
C LYS A 166 -3.13 -6.22 17.02
N TYR A 167 -2.34 -6.96 17.81
CA TYR A 167 -2.84 -7.99 18.71
C TYR A 167 -3.61 -7.38 19.90
N TYR A 168 -3.08 -6.32 20.51
CA TYR A 168 -3.73 -5.65 21.64
C TYR A 168 -4.97 -4.86 21.25
N LEU A 169 -4.98 -4.24 20.07
CA LEU A 169 -6.07 -3.38 19.58
C LEU A 169 -7.15 -4.16 18.81
N LYS A 170 -7.25 -5.47 19.00
CA LYS A 170 -8.19 -6.38 18.30
C LYS A 170 -9.68 -5.96 18.35
N TYR A 171 -10.02 -4.95 19.14
CA TYR A 171 -11.37 -4.40 19.29
C TYR A 171 -11.60 -2.98 18.72
N ASN A 172 -10.63 -2.31 18.09
CA ASN A 172 -10.91 -1.03 17.43
C ASN A 172 -10.12 -0.85 16.11
N TYR A 173 -10.84 -0.27 15.14
CA TYR A 173 -10.57 0.23 13.77
C TYR A 173 -9.13 0.46 13.21
N LEU A 174 -8.03 0.17 13.92
CA LEU A 174 -6.67 0.49 13.50
C LEU A 174 -6.02 -0.46 12.49
N LYS A 175 -6.69 -1.54 12.09
CA LYS A 175 -6.16 -2.53 11.13
C LYS A 175 -5.77 -1.93 9.78
N LEU A 176 -6.36 -0.78 9.41
CA LEU A 176 -6.24 -0.24 8.05
C LEU A 176 -5.16 0.84 7.91
N ILE A 177 -4.90 1.66 8.92
CA ILE A 177 -4.07 2.86 8.75
C ILE A 177 -2.57 2.53 8.85
N PHE A 178 -2.16 1.68 9.79
CA PHE A 178 -0.73 1.38 9.99
C PHE A 178 -0.14 0.43 8.96
N SER A 179 -0.92 -0.57 8.53
CA SER A 179 -0.42 -1.58 7.58
C SER A 179 -0.29 -1.03 6.17
N LEU A 180 -1.11 -0.05 5.78
CA LEU A 180 -1.04 0.57 4.45
C LEU A 180 0.05 1.65 4.40
N ALA A 181 0.13 2.57 5.37
CA ALA A 181 1.07 3.69 5.30
C ALA A 181 2.55 3.26 5.38
N CYS A 182 2.92 2.39 6.35
CA CYS A 182 4.31 1.96 6.51
C CYS A 182 4.81 1.07 5.37
N VAL A 183 3.93 0.22 4.83
CA VAL A 183 4.29 -0.70 3.74
C VAL A 183 4.31 0.04 2.41
N PHE A 184 3.37 0.95 2.15
CA PHE A 184 3.39 1.74 0.91
C PHE A 184 4.61 2.65 0.82
N TYR A 185 4.98 3.37 1.89
CA TYR A 185 6.14 4.25 1.84
C TYR A 185 7.45 3.48 1.55
N ASN A 186 7.61 2.27 2.13
CA ASN A 186 8.80 1.45 1.91
C ASN A 186 8.79 0.69 0.57
N ILE A 187 7.62 0.26 0.06
CA ILE A 187 7.49 -0.30 -1.30
C ILE A 187 7.75 0.79 -2.35
N ILE A 188 7.23 2.01 -2.15
CA ILE A 188 7.50 3.18 -2.99
C ILE A 188 9.00 3.54 -2.94
N HIS A 189 9.64 3.51 -1.77
CA HIS A 189 11.09 3.75 -1.64
C HIS A 189 11.93 2.66 -2.33
N LEU A 190 11.49 1.40 -2.31
CA LEU A 190 12.07 0.30 -3.10
C LEU A 190 12.04 0.60 -4.61
N PHE A 191 10.96 1.21 -5.10
CA PHE A 191 10.85 1.62 -6.50
C PHE A 191 11.62 2.91 -6.82
N LYS A 192 11.81 3.81 -5.85
CA LYS A 192 12.58 5.07 -6.01
C LYS A 192 14.08 4.82 -6.25
N HIS A 193 14.65 3.76 -5.66
CA HIS A 193 16.06 3.39 -5.85
C HIS A 193 16.39 2.90 -7.27
N ASN A 194 15.39 2.67 -8.11
CA ASN A 194 15.50 2.32 -9.53
C ASN A 194 15.32 3.54 -10.47
N GLY A 195 15.49 4.76 -9.98
CA GLY A 195 15.58 5.96 -10.81
C GLY A 195 14.25 6.52 -11.33
N LEU A 196 13.14 6.24 -10.66
CA LEU A 196 11.82 6.75 -11.08
C LEU A 196 11.42 8.00 -10.28
N PRO A 197 11.03 9.10 -10.94
CA PRO A 197 10.38 10.22 -10.28
C PRO A 197 8.96 9.77 -9.88
N ILE A 198 8.78 9.46 -8.60
CA ILE A 198 7.45 9.29 -8.02
C ILE A 198 7.10 10.65 -7.42
N LEU A 199 6.36 11.44 -8.20
CA LEU A 199 5.62 12.58 -7.69
C LEU A 199 4.46 12.00 -6.86
N VAL A 200 4.59 12.10 -5.54
CA VAL A 200 3.45 12.09 -4.62
C VAL A 200 2.73 13.43 -4.79
#